data_AF-A0A4R4PE11-F1
#
_entry.id   AF-A0A4R4PE11-F1
#
_cell.length_a   1.000
_cell.length_b   1.000
_cell.length_c   1.000
_cell.angle_alpha   90.00
_cell.angle_beta   90.00
_cell.angle_gamma   90.00
#
_symmetry.space_group_name_H-M   'P 1'
#
loop_
_entity.id
_entity.type
_entity.pdbx_description
1 polymer ?
#
loop_
_entity_poly.entity_id
_entity_poly.type
_entity_poly.pdbx_seq_one_letter_code
_entity_poly.pdbx_strand_id
1 'polypeptide(L)'
;MISLAEITAATQALLATAARLDDADVRGPSLLPDWTRGHVLTHVDLDASFAPGDWPADFTSRMLAGVTASFARRDDGPALRLHATDTGEYHGTGDHLVTGPAPSLLAWLLGRSPATGLSGATHLAIPFLY
;
A
#
# COMPACT_ATOMS: atom_id res chain seq x y z
N MET A 1 -12.91 12.78 -0.54
CA MET A 1 -11.80 12.43 0.38
C MET A 1 -12.43 11.77 1.57
N ILE A 2 -12.07 10.52 1.89
CA ILE A 2 -12.63 9.85 3.07
C ILE A 2 -12.04 10.51 4.32
N SER A 3 -12.89 10.94 5.23
CA SER A 3 -12.47 11.59 6.47
C SER A 3 -11.99 10.56 7.49
N LEU A 4 -11.18 11.00 8.46
CA LEU A 4 -10.77 10.14 9.58
C LEU A 4 -11.99 9.64 10.38
N ALA A 5 -13.05 10.44 10.45
CA ALA A 5 -14.30 10.06 11.09
C ALA A 5 -14.99 8.91 10.35
N GLU A 6 -15.02 8.95 9.02
CA GLU A 6 -15.58 7.87 8.19
C GLU A 6 -14.76 6.58 8.30
N ILE A 7 -13.42 6.68 8.30
CA ILE A 7 -12.54 5.53 8.53
C ILE A 7 -12.82 4.92 9.90
N THR A 8 -12.90 5.76 10.94
CA THR A 8 -13.16 5.31 12.31
C THR A 8 -14.53 4.62 12.41
N ALA A 9 -15.57 5.20 11.80
CA ALA A 9 -16.90 4.60 11.77
C ALA A 9 -16.91 3.24 11.08
N ALA A 10 -16.21 3.10 9.94
CA ALA A 10 -16.08 1.83 9.23
C ALA A 10 -15.34 0.77 10.07
N THR A 11 -14.24 1.13 10.74
CA THR A 11 -13.52 0.23 11.65
C THR A 11 -14.40 -0.22 12.81
N GLN A 12 -15.13 0.70 13.45
CA GLN A 12 -16.05 0.35 14.54
C GLN A 12 -17.18 -0.58 14.08
N ALA A 13 -17.75 -0.34 12.89
CA ALA A 13 -18.79 -1.21 12.32
C ALA A 13 -18.26 -2.62 12.03
N LEU A 14 -17.03 -2.73 11.54
CA LEU A 14 -16.35 -4.01 11.32
C LEU A 14 -16.14 -4.75 12.64
N LEU A 15 -15.56 -4.09 13.65
CA LEU A 15 -15.32 -4.69 14.97
C LEU A 15 -16.62 -5.12 15.66
N ALA A 16 -17.66 -4.28 15.63
CA ALA A 16 -18.97 -4.60 16.19
C ALA A 16 -19.68 -5.75 15.45
N THR A 17 -19.38 -5.95 14.17
CA THR A 17 -19.90 -7.10 13.42
C THR A 17 -19.13 -8.37 13.77
N ALA A 18 -17.80 -8.31 13.77
CA ALA A 18 -16.95 -9.45 14.12
C ALA A 18 -17.22 -9.95 15.55
N ALA A 19 -17.41 -9.05 16.51
CA ALA A 19 -17.69 -9.38 17.92
C ALA A 19 -19.03 -10.14 18.14
N ARG A 20 -19.93 -10.14 17.15
CA ARG A 20 -21.20 -10.87 17.22
C ARG A 20 -21.15 -12.26 16.61
N LEU A 21 -20.09 -12.60 15.87
CA LEU A 21 -19.97 -13.88 15.19
C LEU A 21 -19.48 -14.94 16.19
N ASP A 22 -20.18 -16.06 16.24
CA ASP A 22 -19.71 -17.24 16.94
C ASP A 22 -18.92 -18.19 16.02
N ASP A 23 -18.49 -19.30 16.60
CA ASP A 23 -17.73 -20.35 15.93
C ASP A 23 -18.46 -20.98 14.73
N ALA A 24 -19.79 -21.07 14.77
CA ALA A 24 -20.58 -21.57 13.66
C ALA A 24 -20.71 -20.50 12.57
N ASP A 25 -20.90 -19.24 12.95
CA ASP A 25 -21.01 -18.12 12.03
C ASP A 25 -19.76 -17.92 11.18
N VAL A 26 -18.57 -18.03 11.79
CA VAL A 26 -17.29 -17.88 11.07
C VAL A 26 -17.05 -18.99 10.06
N ARG A 27 -17.60 -20.19 10.28
CA ARG A 27 -17.54 -21.31 9.32
C ARG A 27 -18.54 -21.18 8.18
N GLY A 28 -19.52 -20.29 8.30
CA GLY A 28 -20.52 -20.01 7.26
C GLY A 28 -19.99 -19.17 6.09
N PRO A 29 -20.71 -19.16 4.95
CA PRO A 29 -20.30 -18.44 3.75
C PRO A 29 -20.29 -16.93 3.95
N SER A 30 -19.33 -16.27 3.30
CA SER A 30 -19.30 -14.81 3.12
C SER A 30 -20.02 -14.40 1.84
N LEU A 31 -19.94 -13.11 1.48
CA LEU A 31 -20.41 -12.61 0.19
C LEU A 31 -19.40 -12.82 -0.95
N LEU A 32 -18.17 -13.22 -0.63
CA LEU A 32 -17.15 -13.57 -1.62
C LEU A 32 -17.33 -15.04 -2.02
N PRO A 33 -17.30 -15.37 -3.33
CA PRO A 33 -17.41 -16.74 -3.81
C PRO A 33 -16.39 -17.66 -3.13
N ASP A 34 -16.87 -18.81 -2.65
CA ASP A 34 -16.07 -19.87 -2.01
C ASP A 34 -15.31 -19.47 -0.72
N TRP A 35 -15.59 -18.29 -0.16
CA TRP A 35 -14.96 -17.81 1.08
C TRP A 35 -15.91 -17.88 2.26
N THR A 36 -15.43 -18.40 3.39
CA THR A 36 -16.13 -18.30 4.67
C THR A 36 -15.92 -16.92 5.29
N ARG A 37 -16.75 -16.55 6.27
CA ARG A 37 -16.53 -15.31 7.05
C ARG A 37 -15.20 -15.38 7.81
N GLY A 38 -14.80 -16.56 8.27
CA GLY A 38 -13.48 -16.82 8.85
C GLY A 38 -12.33 -16.49 7.90
N HIS A 39 -12.40 -16.87 6.61
CA HIS A 39 -11.38 -16.46 5.63
C HIS A 39 -11.26 -14.94 5.52
N VAL A 40 -12.39 -14.23 5.43
CA VAL A 40 -12.39 -12.76 5.38
C VAL A 40 -11.77 -12.17 6.64
N LEU A 41 -12.15 -12.65 7.83
CA LEU A 41 -11.59 -12.20 9.10
C LEU A 41 -10.08 -12.46 9.19
N THR A 42 -9.62 -13.63 8.77
CA THR A 42 -8.18 -13.96 8.72
C THR A 42 -7.41 -13.02 7.80
N HIS A 43 -7.97 -12.66 6.64
CA HIS A 43 -7.33 -11.67 5.75
C HIS A 43 -7.23 -10.29 6.38
N VAL A 44 -8.26 -9.87 7.13
CA VAL A 44 -8.26 -8.60 7.87
C VAL A 44 -7.28 -8.63 9.05
N ASP A 45 -7.27 -9.72 9.83
CA ASP A 45 -6.50 -9.87 11.07
C ASP A 45 -5.00 -10.03 10.82
N LEU A 46 -4.62 -10.89 9.87
CA LEU A 46 -3.22 -11.15 9.57
C LEU A 46 -2.53 -10.04 8.78
N ASP A 47 -3.25 -8.99 8.36
CA ASP A 47 -2.85 -8.13 7.23
C ASP A 47 -2.40 -8.97 6.02
N ALA A 48 -2.97 -10.17 5.85
CA ALA A 48 -2.67 -11.09 4.75
C ALA A 48 -3.36 -10.63 3.45
N SER A 49 -3.54 -9.32 3.31
CA SER A 49 -4.00 -8.68 2.09
C SER A 49 -2.94 -8.81 1.00
N PHE A 50 -3.39 -8.63 -0.24
CA PHE A 50 -2.57 -8.43 -1.44
C PHE A 50 -1.38 -7.50 -1.17
N ALA A 51 -0.21 -8.09 -0.94
CA ALA A 51 1.00 -7.37 -0.54
C ALA A 51 1.57 -6.63 -1.74
N PRO A 52 2.48 -5.66 -1.55
CA PRO A 52 3.17 -5.01 -2.66
C PRO A 52 3.77 -6.00 -3.67
N GLY A 53 4.34 -7.11 -3.18
CA GLY A 53 4.90 -8.17 -4.02
C GLY A 53 3.88 -8.89 -4.91
N ASP A 54 2.59 -8.84 -4.58
CA ASP A 54 1.52 -9.48 -5.36
C ASP A 54 0.98 -8.56 -6.48
N TRP A 55 1.38 -7.28 -6.49
CA TRP A 55 0.87 -6.30 -7.46
C TRP A 55 1.24 -6.66 -8.89
N PRO A 56 0.32 -6.51 -9.88
CA PRO A 56 0.65 -6.79 -11.27
C PRO A 56 1.77 -5.85 -11.74
N ALA A 57 2.79 -6.39 -12.43
CA ALA A 57 3.96 -5.62 -12.85
C ALA A 57 3.60 -4.35 -13.63
N ASP A 58 2.69 -4.47 -14.61
CA ASP A 58 2.22 -3.32 -15.42
C ASP A 58 1.55 -2.24 -14.58
N PHE A 59 0.76 -2.65 -13.58
CA PHE A 59 0.13 -1.73 -12.65
C PHE A 59 1.20 -1.01 -11.82
N THR A 60 2.16 -1.76 -11.27
CA THR A 60 3.24 -1.22 -10.44
C THR A 60 4.08 -0.20 -11.22
N SER A 61 4.58 -0.53 -12.41
CA SER A 61 5.38 0.40 -13.23
C SER A 61 4.58 1.65 -13.61
N ARG A 62 3.32 1.48 -14.01
CA ARG A 62 2.46 2.62 -14.41
C ARG A 62 2.14 3.55 -13.23
N MET A 63 1.84 2.98 -12.07
CA MET A 63 1.59 3.74 -10.85
C MET A 63 2.85 4.42 -10.32
N LEU A 64 4.00 3.73 -10.34
CA LEU A 64 5.29 4.29 -9.93
C LEU A 64 5.66 5.51 -10.77
N ALA A 65 5.50 5.42 -12.09
CA ALA A 65 5.68 6.56 -12.99
C ALA A 65 4.73 7.72 -12.66
N GLY A 66 3.43 7.44 -12.47
CA GLY A 66 2.42 8.45 -12.19
C GLY A 66 2.59 9.16 -10.84
N VAL A 67 2.92 8.42 -9.79
CA VAL A 67 3.18 8.96 -8.45
C VAL A 67 4.46 9.79 -8.44
N THR A 68 5.54 9.29 -9.04
CA THR A 68 6.81 10.04 -9.16
C THR A 68 6.62 11.34 -9.92
N ALA A 69 5.90 11.31 -11.05
CA ALA A 69 5.57 12.52 -11.80
C ALA A 69 4.70 13.50 -11.00
N SER A 70 3.88 13.00 -10.07
CA SER A 70 3.04 13.84 -9.21
C SER A 70 3.85 14.55 -8.12
N PHE A 71 4.83 13.86 -7.52
CA PHE A 71 5.78 14.51 -6.61
C PHE A 71 6.65 15.55 -7.31
N ALA A 72 7.09 15.30 -8.55
CA ALA A 72 7.89 16.26 -9.31
C ALA A 72 7.16 17.59 -9.61
N ARG A 73 5.83 17.63 -9.49
CA ARG A 73 5.03 18.85 -9.64
C ARG A 73 4.79 19.60 -8.33
N ARG A 74 5.28 19.08 -7.20
CA ARG A 74 5.06 19.65 -5.87
C ARG A 74 6.31 20.39 -5.38
N ASP A 75 6.11 21.55 -4.76
CA ASP A 75 7.18 22.35 -4.17
C ASP A 75 7.66 21.80 -2.81
N ASP A 76 6.84 20.97 -2.14
CA ASP A 76 7.12 20.36 -0.83
C ASP A 76 7.67 18.93 -0.92
N GLY A 77 7.77 18.37 -2.12
CA GLY A 77 8.25 17.00 -2.35
C GLY A 77 9.78 16.92 -2.49
N PRO A 78 10.44 15.87 -1.96
CA PRO A 78 11.85 15.66 -2.24
C PRO A 78 12.08 15.41 -3.75
N ALA A 79 13.14 16.01 -4.30
CA ALA A 79 13.58 15.73 -5.66
C ALA A 79 14.19 14.32 -5.73
N LEU A 80 13.35 13.33 -5.99
CA LEU A 80 13.74 11.92 -6.03
C LEU A 80 14.06 11.44 -7.45
N ARG A 81 15.04 10.55 -7.53
CA ARG A 81 15.21 9.60 -8.64
C ARG A 81 15.06 8.19 -8.05
N LEU A 82 14.26 7.36 -8.69
CA LEU A 82 14.01 5.99 -8.27
C LEU A 82 14.62 5.03 -9.28
N HIS A 83 15.19 3.93 -8.81
CA HIS A 83 15.68 2.84 -9.64
C HIS A 83 15.05 1.51 -9.21
N ALA A 84 14.18 0.98 -10.07
CA ALA A 84 13.54 -0.31 -9.90
C ALA A 84 14.52 -1.44 -10.25
N THR A 85 15.00 -2.19 -9.26
CA THR A 85 16.07 -3.17 -9.46
C THR A 85 15.65 -4.41 -10.24
N ASP A 86 14.37 -4.73 -10.21
CA ASP A 86 13.73 -5.89 -10.84
C ASP A 86 13.44 -5.66 -12.33
N THR A 87 13.19 -4.41 -12.74
CA THR A 87 12.95 -4.04 -14.15
C THR A 87 14.12 -3.29 -14.79
N GLY A 88 15.01 -2.69 -13.98
CA GLY A 88 16.07 -1.79 -14.42
C GLY A 88 15.58 -0.38 -14.77
N GLU A 89 14.30 -0.07 -14.54
CA GLU A 89 13.69 1.20 -14.89
C GLU A 89 14.10 2.33 -13.92
N TYR A 90 14.22 3.54 -14.45
CA TYR A 90 14.43 4.75 -13.67
C TYR A 90 13.21 5.66 -13.74
N HIS A 91 12.83 6.26 -12.60
CA HIS A 91 11.74 7.23 -12.51
C HIS A 91 12.19 8.51 -11.82
N GLY A 92 11.66 9.64 -12.24
CA GLY A 92 11.99 10.94 -11.65
C GLY A 92 13.33 11.50 -12.10
N THR A 93 13.53 12.78 -11.86
CA THR A 93 14.69 13.54 -12.35
C THR A 93 15.51 14.17 -11.23
N GLY A 94 15.18 13.89 -9.98
CA GLY A 94 15.89 14.46 -8.83
C GLY A 94 17.29 13.87 -8.62
N ASP A 95 18.05 14.52 -7.75
CA ASP A 95 19.43 14.12 -7.44
C ASP A 95 19.51 12.99 -6.42
N HIS A 96 18.46 12.83 -5.60
CA HIS A 96 18.45 11.85 -4.53
C HIS A 96 17.96 10.49 -5.03
N LEU A 97 18.89 9.55 -5.18
CA LEU A 97 18.61 8.21 -5.68
C LEU A 97 18.09 7.28 -4.57
N VAL A 98 16.94 6.65 -4.83
CA VAL A 98 16.39 5.54 -4.04
C VAL A 98 16.26 4.30 -4.90
N THR A 99 16.71 3.16 -4.38
CA THR A 99 16.81 1.91 -5.15
C THR A 99 16.14 0.75 -4.40
N GLY A 100 15.42 -0.09 -5.14
CA GLY A 100 14.80 -1.32 -4.63
C GLY A 100 13.84 -1.92 -5.66
N PRO A 101 13.14 -3.03 -5.36
CA PRO A 101 12.12 -3.57 -6.24
C PRO A 101 11.00 -2.55 -6.49
N ALA A 102 10.48 -2.48 -7.71
CA ALA A 102 9.39 -1.59 -8.10
C ALA A 102 8.19 -1.59 -7.12
N PRO A 103 7.66 -2.74 -6.67
CA PRO A 103 6.54 -2.75 -5.73
C PRO A 103 6.90 -2.17 -4.36
N SER A 104 8.13 -2.40 -3.88
CA SER A 104 8.61 -1.84 -2.61
C SER A 104 8.78 -0.33 -2.68
N LEU A 105 9.32 0.19 -3.80
CA LEU A 105 9.43 1.63 -4.06
C LEU A 105 8.05 2.29 -4.08
N LEU A 106 7.09 1.69 -4.78
CA LEU A 106 5.73 2.21 -4.86
C LEU A 106 5.01 2.14 -3.50
N ALA A 107 5.12 1.03 -2.76
CA ALA A 107 4.53 0.92 -1.43
C ALA A 107 5.07 1.94 -0.44
N TRP A 108 6.38 2.20 -0.48
CA TRP A 108 7.01 3.25 0.31
C TRP A 108 6.50 4.65 -0.06
N LEU A 109 6.43 4.98 -1.36
CA LEU A 109 5.89 6.27 -1.82
C LEU A 109 4.42 6.48 -1.45
N LEU A 110 3.63 5.41 -1.42
CA LEU A 110 2.23 5.44 -1.02
C LEU A 110 2.04 5.47 0.51
N GLY A 111 3.13 5.42 1.28
CA GLY A 111 3.09 5.33 2.75
C GLY A 111 2.55 3.99 3.27
N ARG A 112 2.50 2.95 2.43
CA ARG A 112 2.03 1.60 2.80
C ARG A 112 3.10 0.72 3.43
N SER A 113 4.37 1.06 3.26
CA SER A 113 5.48 0.32 3.87
C SER A 113 6.58 1.28 4.33
N PRO A 114 7.36 0.89 5.36
CA PRO A 114 8.59 1.61 5.70
C PRO A 114 9.61 1.50 4.55
N ALA A 115 10.68 2.27 4.65
CA ALA A 115 11.83 2.23 3.74
C ALA A 115 12.70 0.94 3.86
N THR A 116 12.25 -0.06 4.62
CA THR A 116 13.00 -1.29 4.87
C THR A 116 13.30 -2.02 3.55
N GLY A 117 14.57 -2.34 3.31
CA GLY A 117 15.01 -3.00 2.07
C GLY A 117 15.20 -2.04 0.88
N LEU A 118 14.93 -0.75 1.05
CA LEU A 118 15.29 0.28 0.07
C LEU A 118 16.65 0.90 0.42
N SER A 119 17.46 1.14 -0.60
CA SER A 119 18.73 1.86 -0.46
C SER A 119 18.52 3.33 -0.77
N GLY A 120 19.11 4.23 0.03
CA GLY A 120 18.99 5.69 -0.16
C GLY A 120 17.68 6.28 0.37
N ALA A 121 16.72 5.48 0.85
CA ALA A 121 15.45 5.99 1.39
C ALA A 121 15.54 6.49 2.85
N THR A 122 16.62 6.18 3.56
CA THR A 122 16.77 6.46 4.99
C THR A 122 16.72 7.98 5.26
N HIS A 123 15.89 8.40 6.23
CA HIS A 123 15.66 9.80 6.64
C HIS A 123 14.84 10.68 5.70
N LEU A 124 14.36 10.16 4.57
CA LEU A 124 13.42 10.91 3.73
C LEU A 124 12.02 10.89 4.34
N ALA A 125 11.49 12.08 4.63
CA ALA A 125 10.07 12.27 4.88
C ALA A 125 9.38 12.40 3.52
N ILE A 126 8.57 11.41 3.15
CA ILE A 126 7.71 11.51 1.96
C ILE A 126 6.43 12.23 2.38
N PRO A 127 6.12 13.41 1.81
CA PRO A 127 4.85 14.05 2.09
C PRO A 127 3.72 13.17 1.58
N PHE A 128 2.67 13.02 2.38
CA PHE A 128 1.49 12.28 1.97
C PHE A 128 0.90 12.88 0.68
N LEU A 129 0.43 12.01 -0.20
CA LEU A 129 -0.35 12.38 -1.39
C LEU A 129 -1.77 12.74 -0.92
N TYR A 130 -2.03 13.98 -0.52
CA TYR A 130 -3.37 14.55 -0.37
C TYR A 130 -3.48 15.89 -1.09
#